data_AF-A0A0K0XDK7-F1
#
_entry.id   AF-A0A0K0XDK7-F1
#
_cell.length_a   1.000
_cell.length_b   1.000
_cell.length_c   1.000
_cell.angle_alpha   90.00
_cell.angle_beta   90.00
_cell.angle_gamma   90.00
#
_symmetry.space_group_name_H-M   'P 1'
#
loop_
_entity.id
_entity.type
_entity.pdbx_description
1 polymer ?
#
loop_
_entity_poly.entity_id
_entity_poly.type
_entity_poly.pdbx_seq_one_letter_code
_entity_poly.pdbx_strand_id
1 'polypeptide(L)'
;MSRRSNRGAGEQVWIDGGTVPVAGEYDVVVVGGGPSGVAAAIAAARGGARTALIERAAFLGGTATGAMVASFMGFYWKDHRVVGGIGYELTQRLEHRGASSGFRRYVLAEASDQSLDVITFPFDPETLKIVLDEMLVEAGVHPYLHAQAIAAWKEDGGCAGVVYQGVIGRKVLRSKTIIDASANGSIAVSAGAAREEARQDPRRRQPMTQVARLVNVDVARFRRLPQPAKQQLARRGLERGVLTQKLLSVLSSPHGDDAIVLMTRVSERDGTDERQLALAEIEGRQLVSRLIPFLRAEVPGFENARLGTLASWIGVRETWRVIGDYVITGDDVIAGNSFDDAIALGAGPLDTHHSAGAGLSLAVPDRPFQIPYRALLPRNVDGLITTGRCVSATREGMAGLRHMGTVMAMGQAAGTAAALAAGQGVPPRALSPSAIQEALVRDGAIPTAADAVPFTDPVTAAQRTPATSEGGAA
;
A
#
# COMPACT_ATOMS: atom_id res chain seq x y z
N MET A 1 17.62 -20.17 -13.56
CA MET A 1 17.43 -20.61 -12.16
C MET A 1 18.66 -21.37 -11.69
N SER A 2 19.55 -20.72 -10.94
CA SER A 2 20.73 -21.36 -10.36
C SER A 2 20.29 -22.28 -9.22
N ARG A 3 20.57 -23.59 -9.34
CA ARG A 3 20.39 -24.57 -8.27
C ARG A 3 21.44 -24.35 -7.19
N ARG A 4 21.31 -23.30 -6.39
CA ARG A 4 21.99 -23.23 -5.08
C ARG A 4 21.14 -23.99 -4.08
N SER A 5 21.67 -25.10 -3.57
CA SER A 5 21.01 -25.99 -2.62
C SER A 5 20.46 -25.23 -1.42
N ASN A 6 19.23 -25.54 -1.03
CA ASN A 6 18.55 -24.96 0.11
C ASN A 6 19.21 -25.47 1.41
N ARG A 7 20.26 -24.78 1.89
CA ARG A 7 20.92 -25.11 3.17
C ARG A 7 19.88 -25.12 4.30
N GLY A 8 19.97 -26.11 5.19
CA GLY A 8 19.05 -26.31 6.32
C GLY A 8 17.67 -26.92 6.01
N ALA A 9 17.32 -27.15 4.74
CA ALA A 9 16.01 -27.70 4.40
C ALA A 9 15.85 -29.15 4.91
N GLY A 10 14.82 -29.37 5.73
CA GLY A 10 14.52 -30.67 6.34
C GLY A 10 14.98 -30.83 7.80
N GLU A 11 15.77 -29.89 8.31
CA GLU A 11 16.02 -29.77 9.76
C GLU A 11 14.71 -29.51 10.51
N GLN A 12 14.61 -29.98 11.74
CA GLN A 12 13.43 -29.88 12.57
C GLN A 12 13.71 -28.92 13.72
N VAL A 13 12.83 -27.94 13.93
CA VAL A 13 12.93 -26.96 15.02
C VAL A 13 11.70 -27.01 15.90
N TRP A 14 11.88 -26.69 17.18
CA TRP A 14 10.77 -26.57 18.11
C TRP A 14 10.11 -25.20 17.97
N ILE A 15 8.78 -25.21 17.93
CA ILE A 15 7.92 -24.03 18.05
C ILE A 15 6.88 -24.30 19.13
N ASP A 16 6.13 -23.28 19.55
CA ASP A 16 4.98 -23.49 20.43
C ASP A 16 4.00 -24.50 19.82
N GLY A 17 3.82 -25.61 20.53
CA GLY A 17 2.93 -26.70 20.15
C GLY A 17 3.54 -27.76 19.23
N GLY A 18 4.87 -27.84 19.08
CA GLY A 18 5.56 -29.01 18.54
C GLY A 18 6.73 -28.73 17.61
N THR A 19 7.25 -29.79 17.02
CA THR A 19 8.36 -29.73 16.08
C THR A 19 7.86 -29.51 14.65
N VAL A 20 8.51 -28.60 13.91
CA VAL A 20 8.20 -28.30 12.50
C VAL A 20 9.47 -28.26 11.65
N PRO A 21 9.38 -28.57 10.34
CA PRO A 21 10.53 -28.51 9.46
C PRO A 21 10.92 -27.07 9.11
N VAL A 22 12.22 -26.83 9.00
CA VAL A 22 12.81 -25.67 8.36
C VAL A 22 12.70 -25.85 6.85
N ALA A 23 11.99 -24.94 6.19
CA ALA A 23 11.74 -24.97 4.75
C ALA A 23 12.80 -24.20 3.95
N GLY A 24 13.60 -23.34 4.60
CA GLY A 24 14.74 -22.69 3.98
C GLY A 24 15.36 -21.60 4.86
N GLU A 25 16.55 -21.19 4.47
CA GLU A 25 17.35 -20.16 5.14
C GLU A 25 17.56 -18.95 4.22
N TYR A 26 17.34 -17.77 4.77
CA TYR A 26 17.35 -16.50 4.04
C TYR A 26 18.15 -15.46 4.83
N ASP A 27 18.61 -14.42 4.15
CA ASP A 27 19.12 -13.23 4.84
C ASP A 27 17.94 -12.40 5.34
N VAL A 28 16.92 -12.24 4.49
CA VAL A 28 15.73 -11.43 4.76
C VAL A 28 14.46 -12.22 4.45
N VAL A 29 13.51 -12.25 5.39
CA VAL A 29 12.14 -12.73 5.16
C VAL A 29 11.17 -11.56 5.27
N VAL A 30 10.40 -11.32 4.22
CA VAL A 30 9.35 -10.30 4.17
C VAL A 30 7.98 -10.96 4.35
N VAL A 31 7.16 -10.41 5.23
CA VAL A 31 5.80 -10.90 5.47
C VAL A 31 4.78 -9.90 4.94
N GLY A 32 3.96 -10.34 3.98
CA GLY A 32 2.95 -9.53 3.32
C GLY A 32 3.40 -9.06 1.92
N GLY A 33 2.67 -9.48 0.89
CA GLY A 33 2.86 -9.12 -0.52
C GLY A 33 2.10 -7.87 -0.95
N GLY A 34 1.84 -6.94 -0.03
CA GLY A 34 1.25 -5.63 -0.36
C GLY A 34 2.25 -4.66 -1.02
N PRO A 35 1.84 -3.42 -1.35
CA PRO A 35 2.71 -2.47 -2.05
C PRO A 35 4.04 -2.23 -1.31
N SER A 36 4.00 -2.09 0.00
CA SER A 36 5.19 -1.91 0.83
C SER A 36 6.07 -3.16 0.88
N GLY A 37 5.48 -4.34 1.06
CA GLY A 37 6.23 -5.58 1.19
C GLY A 37 6.88 -6.03 -0.12
N VAL A 38 6.22 -5.82 -1.27
CA VAL A 38 6.84 -6.09 -2.58
C VAL A 38 8.03 -5.16 -2.81
N ALA A 39 7.88 -3.85 -2.54
CA ALA A 39 8.99 -2.91 -2.62
C ALA A 39 10.15 -3.30 -1.69
N ALA A 40 9.85 -3.75 -0.47
CA ALA A 40 10.86 -4.22 0.49
C ALA A 40 11.59 -5.48 0.01
N ALA A 41 10.86 -6.47 -0.50
CA ALA A 41 11.48 -7.71 -0.96
C ALA A 41 12.37 -7.49 -2.18
N ILE A 42 11.93 -6.69 -3.15
CA ILE A 42 12.73 -6.34 -4.32
C ILE A 42 13.96 -5.53 -3.92
N ALA A 43 13.83 -4.54 -3.03
CA ALA A 43 14.96 -3.75 -2.55
C ALA A 43 15.99 -4.62 -1.83
N ALA A 44 15.54 -5.51 -0.93
CA ALA A 44 16.43 -6.40 -0.21
C ALA A 44 17.21 -7.33 -1.16
N ALA A 45 16.52 -7.94 -2.13
CA ALA A 45 17.14 -8.87 -3.07
C ALA A 45 18.10 -8.16 -4.03
N ARG A 46 17.74 -6.99 -4.55
CA ARG A 46 18.65 -6.14 -5.37
C ARG A 46 19.83 -5.61 -4.57
N GLY A 47 19.67 -5.43 -3.25
CA GLY A 47 20.75 -5.15 -2.30
C GLY A 47 21.66 -6.35 -2.00
N GLY A 48 21.44 -7.50 -2.65
CA GLY A 48 22.28 -8.69 -2.56
C GLY A 48 21.86 -9.70 -1.49
N ALA A 49 20.78 -9.45 -0.74
CA ALA A 49 20.28 -10.37 0.26
C ALA A 49 19.56 -11.56 -0.39
N ARG A 50 19.72 -12.76 0.17
CA ARG A 50 18.85 -13.88 -0.18
C ARG A 50 17.48 -13.66 0.47
N THR A 51 16.47 -13.33 -0.33
CA THR A 51 15.17 -12.86 0.18
C THR A 51 14.03 -13.83 -0.11
N ALA A 52 13.19 -14.07 0.90
CA ALA A 52 11.88 -14.71 0.75
C ALA A 52 10.74 -13.72 1.03
N LEU A 53 9.60 -13.91 0.36
CA LEU A 53 8.37 -13.17 0.62
C LEU A 53 7.23 -14.14 0.90
N ILE A 54 6.57 -14.00 2.05
CA ILE A 54 5.41 -14.80 2.47
C ILE A 54 4.12 -13.99 2.23
N GLU A 55 3.19 -14.55 1.45
CA GLU A 55 1.87 -13.97 1.18
C GLU A 55 0.79 -15.04 1.27
N ARG A 56 -0.31 -14.71 1.96
CA ARG A 56 -1.44 -15.62 2.17
C ARG A 56 -2.29 -15.79 0.91
N ALA A 57 -2.34 -14.77 0.07
CA ALA A 57 -3.08 -14.76 -1.18
C ALA A 57 -2.35 -15.55 -2.28
N ALA A 58 -3.07 -15.80 -3.37
CA ALA A 58 -2.55 -16.41 -4.59
C ALA A 58 -1.79 -15.43 -5.50
N PHE A 59 -1.71 -14.15 -5.10
CA PHE A 59 -1.19 -13.06 -5.92
C PHE A 59 -0.68 -11.92 -5.04
N LEU A 60 0.16 -11.06 -5.63
CA LEU A 60 0.75 -9.90 -4.98
C LEU A 60 -0.08 -8.63 -5.18
N GLY A 61 0.27 -7.57 -4.44
CA GLY A 61 -0.27 -6.22 -4.55
C GLY A 61 -1.18 -5.81 -3.39
N GLY A 62 -1.60 -6.74 -2.53
CA GLY A 62 -2.34 -6.42 -1.30
C GLY A 62 -3.58 -5.57 -1.57
N THR A 63 -3.61 -4.34 -1.02
CA THR A 63 -4.73 -3.41 -1.23
C THR A 63 -4.87 -2.91 -2.66
N ALA A 64 -3.79 -2.88 -3.44
CA ALA A 64 -3.81 -2.42 -4.83
C ALA A 64 -4.54 -3.40 -5.76
N THR A 65 -4.41 -4.70 -5.49
CA THR A 65 -4.98 -5.78 -6.32
C THR A 65 -6.17 -6.44 -5.64
N GLY A 66 -5.98 -7.02 -4.45
CA GLY A 66 -7.01 -7.82 -3.78
C GLY A 66 -8.11 -7.01 -3.12
N ALA A 67 -7.80 -5.86 -2.52
CA ALA A 67 -8.83 -4.88 -2.13
C ALA A 67 -9.25 -3.95 -3.27
N MET A 68 -8.59 -4.08 -4.43
CA MET A 68 -8.88 -3.36 -5.68
C MET A 68 -8.88 -1.83 -5.56
N VAL A 69 -8.03 -1.26 -4.70
CA VAL A 69 -7.78 0.19 -4.69
C VAL A 69 -6.88 0.54 -5.88
N ALA A 70 -7.47 0.56 -7.07
CA ALA A 70 -6.75 0.59 -8.35
C ALA A 70 -6.31 2.00 -8.79
N SER A 71 -5.75 2.77 -7.85
CA SER A 71 -5.10 4.04 -8.13
C SER A 71 -4.05 4.35 -7.09
N PHE A 72 -2.79 4.53 -7.51
CA PHE A 72 -1.73 4.97 -6.61
C PHE A 72 -1.83 6.47 -6.36
N MET A 73 -1.66 6.84 -5.09
CA MET A 73 -1.57 8.21 -4.62
C MET A 73 -0.36 8.33 -3.68
N GLY A 74 0.12 9.55 -3.44
CA GLY A 74 1.24 9.83 -2.55
C GLY A 74 2.61 9.86 -3.24
N PHE A 75 2.65 9.80 -4.57
CA PHE A 75 3.89 10.01 -5.34
C PHE A 75 4.28 11.48 -5.46
N TYR A 76 3.31 12.38 -5.35
CA TYR A 76 3.47 13.81 -5.58
C TYR A 76 2.92 14.60 -4.41
N TRP A 77 3.70 15.57 -3.94
CA TRP A 77 3.22 16.65 -3.09
C TRP A 77 3.01 17.86 -4.00
N LYS A 78 1.75 18.25 -4.18
CA LYS A 78 1.36 19.22 -5.23
C LYS A 78 1.97 18.77 -6.57
N ASP A 79 2.82 19.60 -7.17
CA ASP A 79 3.47 19.35 -8.45
C ASP A 79 4.93 18.89 -8.30
N HIS A 80 5.31 18.29 -7.16
CA HIS A 80 6.65 17.76 -6.93
C HIS A 80 6.59 16.27 -6.58
N ARG A 81 7.24 15.44 -7.39
CA ARG A 81 7.40 14.01 -7.15
C ARG A 81 8.34 13.79 -5.98
N VAL A 82 7.87 13.06 -4.99
CA VAL A 82 8.61 12.74 -3.76
C VAL A 82 8.84 11.24 -3.58
N VAL A 83 8.32 10.41 -4.47
CA VAL A 83 8.55 8.96 -4.49
C VAL A 83 9.21 8.57 -5.81
N GLY A 84 10.37 7.95 -5.71
CA GLY A 84 11.13 7.40 -6.83
C GLY A 84 11.30 5.88 -6.72
N GLY A 85 12.45 5.39 -7.18
CA GLY A 85 12.90 4.01 -7.00
C GLY A 85 11.91 2.96 -7.51
N ILE A 86 11.78 1.87 -6.77
CA ILE A 86 10.96 0.69 -7.13
C ILE A 86 9.49 1.07 -7.32
N GLY A 87 8.97 1.99 -6.50
CA GLY A 87 7.59 2.46 -6.62
C GLY A 87 7.33 3.15 -7.96
N TYR A 88 8.27 3.98 -8.43
CA TYR A 88 8.16 4.67 -9.71
C TYR A 88 8.48 3.74 -10.90
N GLU A 89 9.43 2.81 -10.75
CA GLU A 89 9.69 1.77 -11.75
C GLU A 89 8.42 0.95 -12.03
N LEU A 90 7.67 0.59 -10.97
CA LEU A 90 6.39 -0.11 -11.12
C LEU A 90 5.39 0.68 -11.98
N THR A 91 5.29 2.00 -11.79
CA THR A 91 4.38 2.83 -12.60
C THR A 91 4.80 2.83 -14.07
N GLN A 92 6.10 2.95 -14.35
CA GLN A 92 6.62 2.90 -15.72
C GLN A 92 6.35 1.56 -16.41
N ARG A 93 6.48 0.44 -15.69
CA ARG A 93 6.17 -0.89 -16.23
C ARG A 93 4.67 -1.07 -16.53
N LEU A 94 3.80 -0.52 -15.69
CA LEU A 94 2.35 -0.51 -15.94
C LEU A 94 1.99 0.32 -17.18
N GLU A 95 2.58 1.50 -17.33
CA GLU A 95 2.40 2.32 -18.54
C GLU A 95 2.88 1.58 -19.79
N HIS A 96 4.05 0.95 -19.74
CA HIS A 96 4.60 0.19 -20.86
C HIS A 96 3.69 -0.97 -21.30
N ARG A 97 2.93 -1.56 -20.37
CA ARG A 97 1.94 -2.62 -20.67
C ARG A 97 0.56 -2.09 -21.08
N GLY A 98 0.38 -0.78 -21.20
CA GLY A 98 -0.93 -0.18 -21.45
C GLY A 98 -1.90 -0.35 -20.27
N ALA A 99 -1.41 -0.71 -19.09
CA ALA A 99 -2.19 -0.91 -17.88
C ALA A 99 -2.51 0.41 -17.16
N SER A 100 -1.91 1.52 -17.59
CA SER A 100 -2.19 2.87 -17.12
C SER A 100 -1.97 3.88 -18.23
N SER A 101 -2.67 5.01 -18.16
CA SER A 101 -2.38 6.19 -18.99
C SER A 101 -1.36 7.13 -18.35
N GLY A 102 -0.69 6.72 -17.27
CA GLY A 102 0.24 7.55 -16.51
C GLY A 102 -0.40 8.36 -15.39
N PHE A 103 0.42 9.17 -14.73
CA PHE A 103 -0.01 10.10 -13.70
C PHE A 103 -0.90 11.21 -14.27
N ARG A 104 -2.00 11.52 -13.59
CA ARG A 104 -2.93 12.58 -13.98
C ARG A 104 -3.53 13.32 -12.79
N ARG A 105 -3.92 14.58 -13.01
CA ARG A 105 -4.70 15.34 -12.03
C ARG A 105 -6.06 14.69 -11.82
N TYR A 106 -6.49 14.64 -10.57
CA TYR A 106 -7.74 14.03 -10.13
C TYR A 106 -8.33 14.83 -8.97
N VAL A 107 -9.63 15.11 -9.05
CA VAL A 107 -10.38 15.75 -7.96
C VAL A 107 -10.87 14.67 -7.01
N LEU A 108 -10.21 14.53 -5.87
CA LEU A 108 -10.64 13.64 -4.79
C LEU A 108 -11.92 14.19 -4.16
N ALA A 109 -12.85 13.27 -3.82
CA ALA A 109 -14.13 13.60 -3.22
C ALA A 109 -14.92 14.68 -3.99
N GLU A 110 -14.92 14.60 -5.32
CA GLU A 110 -15.50 15.61 -6.24
C GLU A 110 -16.97 15.96 -5.93
N ALA A 111 -17.76 14.99 -5.44
CA ALA A 111 -19.16 15.19 -5.08
C ALA A 111 -19.40 15.69 -3.63
N SER A 112 -18.33 15.94 -2.88
CA SER A 112 -18.38 16.41 -1.49
C SER A 112 -18.20 17.93 -1.39
N ASP A 113 -18.35 18.45 -0.17
CA ASP A 113 -18.16 19.87 0.14
C ASP A 113 -16.67 20.23 0.35
N GLN A 114 -15.76 19.23 0.38
CA GLN A 114 -14.32 19.37 0.62
C GLN A 114 -13.51 18.61 -0.45
N SER A 115 -13.70 18.94 -1.72
CA SER A 115 -12.93 18.33 -2.82
C SER A 115 -11.46 18.78 -2.79
N LEU A 116 -10.56 17.90 -3.22
CA LEU A 116 -9.12 18.20 -3.23
C LEU A 116 -8.45 17.77 -4.54
N ASP A 117 -7.65 18.66 -5.13
CA ASP A 117 -6.82 18.34 -6.28
C ASP A 117 -5.58 17.54 -5.87
N VAL A 118 -5.42 16.38 -6.49
CA VAL A 118 -4.29 15.48 -6.28
C VAL A 118 -3.79 14.93 -7.61
N ILE A 119 -2.55 14.43 -7.63
CA ILE A 119 -2.04 13.63 -8.74
C ILE A 119 -2.16 12.15 -8.37
N THR A 120 -2.78 11.38 -9.25
CA THR A 120 -3.00 9.94 -9.04
C THR A 120 -2.55 9.14 -10.26
N PHE A 121 -2.29 7.86 -10.04
CA PHE A 121 -1.92 6.90 -11.08
C PHE A 121 -2.94 5.76 -11.08
N PRO A 122 -4.02 5.85 -11.87
CA PRO A 122 -4.99 4.77 -12.02
C PRO A 122 -4.37 3.65 -12.86
N PHE A 123 -4.73 2.40 -12.57
CA PHE A 123 -4.17 1.24 -13.27
C PHE A 123 -5.17 0.09 -13.37
N ASP A 124 -4.88 -0.86 -14.26
CA ASP A 124 -5.54 -2.16 -14.29
C ASP A 124 -4.98 -3.07 -13.17
N PRO A 125 -5.81 -3.48 -12.18
CA PRO A 125 -5.34 -4.27 -11.03
C PRO A 125 -5.00 -5.73 -11.37
N GLU A 126 -5.46 -6.27 -12.49
CA GLU A 126 -5.10 -7.62 -12.94
C GLU A 126 -3.75 -7.61 -13.63
N THR A 127 -3.49 -6.60 -14.48
CA THR A 127 -2.17 -6.44 -15.10
C THR A 127 -1.10 -6.09 -14.07
N LEU A 128 -1.47 -5.38 -13.00
CA LEU A 128 -0.58 -5.16 -11.87
C LEU A 128 -0.05 -6.46 -11.25
N LYS A 129 -0.88 -7.50 -11.09
CA LYS A 129 -0.42 -8.79 -10.54
C LYS A 129 0.72 -9.37 -11.38
N ILE A 130 0.55 -9.36 -12.70
CA ILE A 130 1.55 -9.86 -13.66
C ILE A 130 2.86 -9.08 -13.55
N VAL A 131 2.79 -7.74 -13.51
CA VAL A 131 3.99 -6.89 -13.39
C VAL A 131 4.71 -7.14 -12.07
N LEU A 132 3.97 -7.32 -10.96
CA LEU A 132 4.58 -7.61 -9.66
C LEU A 132 5.28 -8.98 -9.65
N ASP A 133 4.68 -10.00 -10.26
CA ASP A 133 5.30 -11.33 -10.38
C ASP A 133 6.62 -11.26 -11.16
N GLU A 134 6.63 -10.54 -12.28
CA GLU A 134 7.82 -10.33 -13.10
C GLU A 134 8.92 -9.60 -12.34
N MET A 135 8.59 -8.46 -11.71
CA MET A 135 9.56 -7.69 -10.93
C MET A 135 10.15 -8.52 -9.77
N LEU A 136 9.32 -9.33 -9.11
CA LEU A 136 9.75 -10.18 -8.01
C LEU A 136 10.71 -11.29 -8.47
N VAL A 137 10.37 -11.97 -9.58
CA VAL A 137 11.21 -13.03 -10.18
C VAL A 137 12.52 -12.46 -10.71
N GLU A 138 12.48 -11.33 -11.42
CA GLU A 138 13.66 -10.65 -11.94
C GLU A 138 14.64 -10.24 -10.82
N ALA A 139 14.11 -9.80 -9.68
CA ALA A 139 14.91 -9.45 -8.51
C ALA A 139 15.51 -10.68 -7.79
N GLY A 140 15.07 -11.90 -8.11
CA GLY A 140 15.53 -13.12 -7.46
C GLY A 140 14.91 -13.39 -6.08
N VAL A 141 13.77 -12.76 -5.77
CA VAL A 141 13.03 -13.05 -4.53
C VAL A 141 12.36 -14.42 -4.64
N HIS A 142 12.34 -15.18 -3.55
CA HIS A 142 11.64 -16.46 -3.47
C HIS A 142 10.21 -16.27 -2.92
N PRO A 143 9.16 -16.39 -3.74
CA PRO A 143 7.79 -16.21 -3.28
C PRO A 143 7.24 -17.47 -2.60
N TYR A 144 6.57 -17.28 -1.47
CA TYR A 144 5.73 -18.25 -0.78
C TYR A 144 4.30 -17.71 -0.79
N LEU A 145 3.59 -17.93 -1.91
CA LEU A 145 2.16 -17.64 -2.03
C LEU A 145 1.34 -18.75 -1.37
N HIS A 146 0.08 -18.47 -1.03
CA HIS A 146 -0.76 -19.39 -0.23
C HIS A 146 -0.12 -19.79 1.11
N ALA A 147 0.72 -18.93 1.67
CA ALA A 147 1.42 -19.16 2.92
C ALA A 147 1.03 -18.08 3.93
N GLN A 148 0.43 -18.51 5.04
CA GLN A 148 0.01 -17.60 6.10
C GLN A 148 1.09 -17.55 7.18
N ALA A 149 1.77 -16.41 7.30
CA ALA A 149 2.66 -16.18 8.44
C ALA A 149 1.87 -16.22 9.76
N ILE A 150 2.43 -16.90 10.76
CA ILE A 150 1.80 -17.15 12.06
C ILE A 150 2.47 -16.30 13.14
N ALA A 151 3.79 -16.43 13.29
CA ALA A 151 4.55 -15.80 14.35
C ALA A 151 6.04 -15.62 13.95
N ALA A 152 6.72 -14.69 14.62
CA ALA A 152 8.17 -14.66 14.61
C ALA A 152 8.71 -15.90 15.34
N TRP A 153 9.66 -16.57 14.71
CA TRP A 153 10.44 -17.61 15.34
C TRP A 153 11.69 -16.99 15.98
N LYS A 154 12.02 -17.42 17.19
CA LYS A 154 13.11 -16.85 17.98
C LYS A 154 14.12 -17.91 18.37
N GLU A 155 15.39 -17.51 18.36
CA GLU A 155 16.51 -18.25 18.92
C GLU A 155 17.32 -17.30 19.80
N ASP A 156 17.79 -17.77 20.95
CA ASP A 156 18.62 -17.00 21.91
C ASP A 156 18.05 -15.61 22.27
N GLY A 157 16.71 -15.49 22.28
CA GLY A 157 15.99 -14.26 22.61
C GLY A 157 15.81 -13.28 21.45
N GLY A 158 16.42 -13.50 20.29
CA GLY A 158 16.31 -12.67 19.08
C GLY A 158 15.39 -13.26 18.02
N CYS A 159 14.92 -12.43 17.07
CA CYS A 159 14.19 -12.92 15.89
C CYS A 159 15.12 -13.69 14.96
N ALA A 160 14.80 -14.96 14.69
CA ALA A 160 15.61 -15.86 13.86
C ALA A 160 14.86 -16.39 12.63
N GLY A 161 13.58 -16.02 12.45
CA GLY A 161 12.78 -16.49 11.33
C GLY A 161 11.30 -16.24 11.48
N VAL A 162 10.52 -16.83 10.59
CA VAL A 162 9.06 -16.76 10.60
C VAL A 162 8.47 -18.17 10.55
N VAL A 163 7.60 -18.46 11.52
CA VAL A 163 6.71 -19.62 11.46
C VAL A 163 5.55 -19.30 10.53
N TYR A 164 5.24 -20.19 9.60
CA TYR A 164 4.11 -20.03 8.69
C TYR A 164 3.34 -21.34 8.49
N GLN A 165 2.05 -21.20 8.21
CA GLN A 165 1.21 -22.27 7.69
C GLN A 165 1.32 -22.27 6.17
N GLY A 166 1.90 -23.32 5.59
CA GLY A 166 1.86 -23.53 4.14
C GLY A 166 0.56 -24.21 3.71
N VAL A 167 0.45 -24.56 2.43
CA VAL A 167 -0.66 -25.41 1.94
C VAL A 167 -0.76 -26.72 2.73
N ILE A 168 0.39 -27.29 3.10
CA ILE A 168 0.49 -28.49 3.95
C ILE A 168 1.42 -28.18 5.11
N GLY A 169 0.88 -28.29 6.32
CA GLY A 169 1.63 -28.22 7.58
C GLY A 169 2.23 -26.86 7.93
N ARG A 170 2.66 -26.75 9.19
CA ARG A 170 3.43 -25.61 9.70
C ARG A 170 4.92 -25.82 9.42
N LYS A 171 5.63 -24.74 9.11
CA LYS A 171 7.05 -24.73 8.73
C LYS A 171 7.72 -23.44 9.23
N VAL A 172 9.04 -23.41 9.19
CA VAL A 172 9.84 -22.21 9.50
C VAL A 172 10.67 -21.78 8.30
N LEU A 173 10.72 -20.48 8.02
CA LEU A 173 11.80 -19.87 7.24
C LEU A 173 12.76 -19.19 8.20
N ARG A 174 14.02 -19.60 8.22
CA ARG A 174 15.06 -18.91 9.00
C ARG A 174 15.50 -17.63 8.30
N SER A 175 15.79 -16.60 9.08
CA SER A 175 16.27 -15.31 8.57
C SER A 175 17.08 -14.53 9.58
N LYS A 176 18.06 -13.75 9.10
CA LYS A 176 18.79 -12.77 9.92
C LYS A 176 17.94 -11.53 10.21
N THR A 177 17.04 -11.17 9.31
CA THR A 177 16.14 -10.02 9.50
C THR A 177 14.75 -10.33 8.96
N ILE A 178 13.73 -9.94 9.73
CA ILE A 178 12.32 -10.02 9.34
C ILE A 178 11.82 -8.63 8.97
N ILE A 179 11.10 -8.50 7.86
CA ILE A 179 10.32 -7.30 7.54
C ILE A 179 8.84 -7.63 7.68
N ASP A 180 8.18 -7.06 8.69
CA ASP A 180 6.73 -7.17 8.86
C ASP A 180 6.02 -6.06 8.06
N ALA A 181 5.48 -6.45 6.91
CA ALA A 181 4.61 -5.66 6.04
C ALA A 181 3.18 -6.27 5.99
N SER A 182 2.80 -7.06 7.01
CA SER A 182 1.50 -7.76 7.10
C SER A 182 0.31 -6.82 7.25
N ALA A 183 0.57 -5.52 7.39
CA ALA A 183 -0.37 -4.43 7.62
C ALA A 183 -1.07 -4.45 8.99
N ASN A 184 -1.14 -5.61 9.64
CA ASN A 184 -1.57 -5.75 11.04
C ASN A 184 -0.39 -5.79 12.00
N GLY A 185 0.86 -5.90 11.54
CA GLY A 185 2.02 -5.99 12.44
C GLY A 185 1.99 -7.24 13.33
N SER A 186 1.31 -8.31 12.90
CA SER A 186 1.06 -9.48 13.74
C SER A 186 2.35 -10.25 14.06
N ILE A 187 3.34 -10.19 13.16
CA ILE A 187 4.63 -10.85 13.36
C ILE A 187 5.45 -10.05 14.37
N ALA A 188 5.49 -8.72 14.25
CA ALA A 188 6.09 -7.85 15.24
C ALA A 188 5.47 -8.07 16.64
N VAL A 189 4.14 -8.11 16.75
CA VAL A 189 3.45 -8.35 18.02
C VAL A 189 3.75 -9.74 18.57
N SER A 190 3.76 -10.78 17.74
CA SER A 190 4.16 -12.13 18.18
C SER A 190 5.63 -12.19 18.63
N ALA A 191 6.48 -11.32 18.10
CA ALA A 191 7.85 -11.15 18.53
C ALA A 191 7.97 -10.41 19.88
N GLY A 192 6.88 -9.89 20.44
CA GLY A 192 6.88 -9.11 21.69
C GLY A 192 6.98 -7.60 21.47
N ALA A 193 6.77 -7.10 20.25
CA ALA A 193 6.79 -5.68 19.99
C ALA A 193 5.66 -4.97 20.74
N ALA A 194 5.96 -3.80 21.26
CA ALA A 194 4.93 -2.92 21.81
C ALA A 194 3.92 -2.56 20.71
N ARG A 195 2.64 -2.52 21.06
CA ARG A 195 1.56 -2.05 20.18
C ARG A 195 0.69 -1.07 20.94
N GLU A 196 -0.03 -0.23 20.20
CA GLU A 196 -1.02 0.67 20.79
C GLU A 196 -1.99 -0.12 21.71
N GLU A 197 -2.16 0.35 22.94
CA GLU A 197 -3.13 -0.23 23.88
C GLU A 197 -4.55 -0.09 23.32
N ALA A 198 -5.39 -1.09 23.55
CA ALA A 198 -6.81 -1.06 23.18
C ALA A 198 -7.65 -0.13 24.10
N ARG A 199 -7.20 1.10 24.32
CA ARG A 199 -7.94 2.11 25.11
C ARG A 199 -9.21 2.58 24.38
N GLN A 200 -9.31 2.34 23.08
CA GLN A 200 -10.48 2.65 22.27
C GLN A 200 -11.07 1.36 21.70
N ASP A 201 -12.41 1.32 21.63
CA ASP A 201 -13.14 0.23 20.97
C ASP A 201 -12.64 0.07 19.53
N PRO A 202 -12.07 -1.10 19.17
CA PRO A 202 -11.49 -1.31 17.84
C PRO A 202 -12.51 -1.20 16.70
N ARG A 203 -13.81 -1.27 17.00
CA ARG A 203 -14.91 -1.02 16.05
C ARG A 203 -15.05 0.45 15.68
N ARG A 204 -14.45 1.37 16.45
CA ARG A 204 -14.44 2.83 16.19
C ARG A 204 -13.23 3.28 15.35
N ARG A 205 -12.55 2.35 14.70
CA ARG A 205 -11.52 2.63 13.68
C ARG A 205 -12.15 3.16 12.39
N GLN A 206 -11.32 3.65 11.46
CA GLN A 206 -11.81 4.12 10.16
C GLN A 206 -12.57 3.00 9.42
N PRO A 207 -13.70 3.31 8.76
CA PRO A 207 -14.55 2.32 8.10
C PRO A 207 -13.83 1.61 6.96
N MET A 208 -14.31 0.41 6.64
CA MET A 208 -13.85 -0.41 5.53
C MET A 208 -14.62 -0.12 4.25
N THR A 209 -14.06 -0.48 3.09
CA THR A 209 -14.72 -0.32 1.79
C THR A 209 -14.64 -1.61 0.99
N GLN A 210 -15.81 -2.10 0.57
CA GLN A 210 -15.91 -3.14 -0.46
C GLN A 210 -15.89 -2.47 -1.83
N VAL A 211 -14.85 -2.77 -2.61
CA VAL A 211 -14.72 -2.28 -3.98
C VAL A 211 -15.34 -3.28 -4.95
N ALA A 212 -15.91 -2.76 -6.04
CA ALA A 212 -16.40 -3.54 -7.17
C ALA A 212 -15.92 -2.92 -8.49
N ARG A 213 -15.67 -3.79 -9.48
CA ARG A 213 -15.48 -3.42 -10.87
C ARG A 213 -16.79 -3.63 -11.61
N LEU A 214 -17.32 -2.56 -12.18
CA LEU A 214 -18.47 -2.58 -13.09
C LEU A 214 -17.97 -2.52 -14.51
N VAL A 215 -18.60 -3.26 -15.42
CA VAL A 215 -18.31 -3.27 -16.86
C VAL A 215 -19.50 -2.68 -17.63
N ASN A 216 -19.31 -2.38 -18.91
CA ASN A 216 -20.32 -1.76 -19.76
C ASN A 216 -20.74 -0.37 -19.26
N VAL A 217 -19.76 0.45 -18.92
CA VAL A 217 -19.96 1.83 -18.49
C VAL A 217 -19.29 2.79 -19.47
N ASP A 218 -19.78 4.02 -19.52
CA ASP A 218 -19.15 5.17 -20.17
C ASP A 218 -18.70 6.15 -19.07
N VAL A 219 -17.50 5.91 -18.53
CA VAL A 219 -16.94 6.76 -17.48
C VAL A 219 -16.68 8.17 -18.00
N ALA A 220 -16.38 8.35 -19.29
CA ALA A 220 -16.16 9.66 -19.87
C ALA A 220 -17.44 10.52 -19.82
N ARG A 221 -18.61 9.93 -20.07
CA ARG A 221 -19.90 10.61 -19.94
C ARG A 221 -20.20 11.00 -18.50
N PHE A 222 -19.92 10.13 -17.53
CA PHE A 222 -20.01 10.49 -16.11
C PHE A 222 -19.05 11.63 -15.74
N ARG A 223 -17.81 11.59 -16.22
CA ARG A 223 -16.77 12.59 -15.92
C ARG A 223 -17.13 13.98 -16.45
N ARG A 224 -17.78 14.07 -17.61
CA ARG A 224 -18.26 15.32 -18.23
C ARG A 224 -19.39 16.00 -17.46
N LEU A 225 -20.02 15.34 -16.49
CA LEU A 225 -21.06 15.97 -15.68
C LEU A 225 -20.47 17.13 -14.85
N PRO A 226 -21.14 18.28 -14.80
CA PRO A 226 -20.68 19.39 -13.96
C PRO A 226 -20.78 19.01 -12.48
N GLN A 227 -19.91 19.57 -11.65
CA GLN A 227 -19.84 19.25 -10.22
C GLN A 227 -21.21 19.37 -9.50
N PRO A 228 -22.04 20.41 -9.73
CA PRO A 228 -23.38 20.48 -9.11
C PRO A 228 -24.30 19.30 -9.46
N ALA A 229 -24.21 18.77 -10.69
CA ALA A 229 -24.98 17.59 -11.08
C ALA A 229 -24.51 16.33 -10.34
N LYS A 230 -23.19 16.16 -10.18
CA LYS A 230 -22.60 15.07 -9.37
C LYS A 230 -23.00 15.17 -7.90
N GLN A 231 -23.01 16.38 -7.33
CA GLN A 231 -23.47 16.62 -5.96
C GLN A 231 -24.97 16.27 -5.80
N GLN A 232 -25.80 16.63 -6.78
CA GLN A 232 -27.22 16.30 -6.76
C GLN A 232 -27.45 14.77 -6.84
N LEU A 233 -26.69 14.07 -7.69
CA LEU A 233 -26.70 12.60 -7.76
C LEU A 233 -26.32 11.97 -6.42
N ALA A 234 -25.23 12.44 -5.81
CA ALA A 234 -24.78 11.96 -4.51
C ALA A 234 -25.84 12.19 -3.41
N ARG A 235 -26.51 13.36 -3.44
CA ARG A 235 -27.61 13.68 -2.52
C ARG A 235 -28.79 12.71 -2.67
N ARG A 236 -29.22 12.41 -3.91
CA ARG A 236 -30.27 11.40 -4.15
C ARG A 236 -29.87 10.02 -3.65
N GLY A 237 -28.60 9.64 -3.81
CA GLY A 237 -28.07 8.39 -3.29
C GLY A 237 -28.13 8.30 -1.76
N LEU A 238 -27.88 9.41 -1.06
CA LEU A 238 -28.05 9.53 0.39
C LEU A 238 -29.52 9.43 0.81
N GLU A 239 -30.41 10.19 0.16
CA GLU A 239 -31.86 10.21 0.46
C GLU A 239 -32.50 8.83 0.31
N ARG A 240 -31.99 8.00 -0.61
CA ARG A 240 -32.41 6.61 -0.82
C ARG A 240 -31.69 5.58 0.04
N GLY A 241 -30.74 5.99 0.89
CA GLY A 241 -29.95 5.10 1.74
C GLY A 241 -29.01 4.15 0.98
N VAL A 242 -28.70 4.45 -0.30
CA VAL A 242 -27.78 3.66 -1.13
C VAL A 242 -26.33 4.09 -0.90
N LEU A 243 -26.12 5.39 -0.72
CA LEU A 243 -24.85 5.96 -0.32
C LEU A 243 -24.87 6.30 1.17
N THR A 244 -23.73 6.20 1.82
CA THR A 244 -23.53 6.58 3.23
C THR A 244 -22.83 7.92 3.39
N GLN A 245 -22.35 8.51 2.29
CA GLN A 245 -21.64 9.78 2.23
C GLN A 245 -21.85 10.42 0.85
N LYS A 246 -21.69 11.75 0.73
CA LYS A 246 -21.74 12.47 -0.56
C LYS A 246 -20.51 12.15 -1.42
N LEU A 247 -20.35 10.89 -1.84
CA LEU A 247 -19.18 10.43 -2.61
C LEU A 247 -19.59 9.54 -3.78
N LEU A 248 -19.24 9.99 -4.99
CA LEU A 248 -19.30 9.19 -6.21
C LEU A 248 -17.87 8.92 -6.68
N SER A 249 -17.18 8.00 -6.00
CA SER A 249 -15.79 7.63 -6.33
C SER A 249 -15.76 6.59 -7.45
N VAL A 250 -15.37 7.03 -8.65
CA VAL A 250 -15.24 6.22 -9.87
C VAL A 250 -13.83 6.35 -10.42
N LEU A 251 -13.09 5.25 -10.40
CA LEU A 251 -11.87 5.06 -11.19
C LEU A 251 -12.21 4.23 -12.43
N SER A 252 -11.39 4.28 -13.47
CA SER A 252 -11.55 3.46 -14.68
C SER A 252 -10.22 2.79 -15.01
N SER A 253 -10.27 1.62 -15.64
CA SER A 253 -9.09 1.13 -16.35
C SER A 253 -8.77 2.08 -17.52
N PRO A 254 -7.61 1.91 -18.17
CA PRO A 254 -7.25 2.68 -19.36
C PRO A 254 -8.21 2.51 -20.53
N HIS A 255 -8.92 1.38 -20.61
CA HIS A 255 -9.88 1.09 -21.69
C HIS A 255 -11.14 1.94 -21.60
N GLY A 256 -11.50 2.40 -20.39
CA GLY A 256 -12.61 3.34 -20.16
C GLY A 256 -14.02 2.75 -20.25
N ASP A 257 -14.14 1.44 -20.50
CA ASP A 257 -15.40 0.69 -20.59
C ASP A 257 -15.80 0.00 -19.26
N ASP A 258 -14.99 0.21 -18.23
CA ASP A 258 -15.18 -0.28 -16.87
C ASP A 258 -15.01 0.83 -15.81
N ALA A 259 -15.60 0.61 -14.65
CA ALA A 259 -15.56 1.50 -13.50
C ALA A 259 -15.24 0.72 -12.23
N ILE A 260 -14.19 1.12 -11.54
CA ILE A 260 -13.88 0.64 -10.20
C ILE A 260 -14.54 1.61 -9.22
N VAL A 261 -15.56 1.13 -8.51
CA VAL A 261 -16.41 1.94 -7.64
C VAL A 261 -16.01 1.79 -6.18
N LEU A 262 -15.64 2.90 -5.54
CA LEU A 262 -15.19 2.97 -4.15
C LEU A 262 -16.20 3.75 -3.30
N MET A 263 -17.46 3.33 -3.34
CA MET A 263 -18.59 4.08 -2.77
C MET A 263 -19.20 3.45 -1.51
N THR A 264 -18.76 2.24 -1.13
CA THR A 264 -19.28 1.57 0.06
C THR A 264 -18.51 1.97 1.32
N ARG A 265 -19.23 1.96 2.44
CA ARG A 265 -18.70 2.23 3.77
C ARG A 265 -19.27 1.21 4.73
N VAL A 266 -18.40 0.42 5.33
CA VAL A 266 -18.75 -0.55 6.37
C VAL A 266 -18.09 -0.08 7.66
N SER A 267 -18.92 0.38 8.61
CA SER A 267 -18.50 0.96 9.88
C SER A 267 -18.75 -0.01 11.03
N GLU A 268 -18.23 0.29 12.23
CA GLU A 268 -18.55 -0.45 13.47
C GLU A 268 -18.12 -1.93 13.43
N ARG A 269 -17.05 -2.22 12.72
CA ARG A 269 -16.45 -3.54 12.58
C ARG A 269 -14.96 -3.49 12.89
N ASP A 270 -14.46 -4.50 13.60
CA ASP A 270 -13.03 -4.66 13.85
C ASP A 270 -12.37 -5.49 12.73
N GLY A 271 -11.43 -4.87 12.00
CA GLY A 271 -10.63 -5.53 10.97
C GLY A 271 -9.61 -6.54 11.51
N THR A 272 -9.50 -6.69 12.84
CA THR A 272 -8.60 -7.67 13.49
C THR A 272 -9.32 -8.89 14.07
N ASP A 273 -10.66 -8.96 13.93
CA ASP A 273 -11.49 -10.09 14.35
C ASP A 273 -12.09 -10.79 13.11
N GLU A 274 -11.87 -12.09 12.98
CA GLU A 274 -12.28 -12.85 11.80
C GLU A 274 -13.80 -12.93 11.60
N ARG A 275 -14.58 -12.94 12.68
CA ARG A 275 -16.05 -12.98 12.61
C ARG A 275 -16.60 -11.64 12.17
N GLN A 276 -16.07 -10.55 12.72
CA GLN A 276 -16.47 -9.20 12.34
C GLN A 276 -16.05 -8.88 10.91
N LEU A 277 -14.85 -9.29 10.49
CA LEU A 277 -14.39 -9.13 9.12
C LEU A 277 -15.28 -9.92 8.14
N ALA A 278 -15.66 -11.15 8.46
CA ALA A 278 -16.59 -11.94 7.63
C ALA A 278 -17.98 -11.27 7.49
N LEU A 279 -18.48 -10.65 8.56
CA LEU A 279 -19.73 -9.90 8.49
C LEU A 279 -19.57 -8.59 7.70
N ALA A 280 -18.44 -7.90 7.83
CA ALA A 280 -18.13 -6.70 7.07
C ALA A 280 -18.11 -6.96 5.56
N GLU A 281 -17.54 -8.11 5.16
CA GLU A 281 -17.51 -8.62 3.80
C GLU A 281 -18.92 -8.87 3.24
N ILE A 282 -19.78 -9.53 4.01
CA ILE A 282 -21.18 -9.80 3.62
C ILE A 282 -21.93 -8.47 3.45
N GLU A 283 -21.82 -7.57 4.42
CA GLU A 283 -22.44 -6.25 4.40
C GLU A 283 -21.97 -5.41 3.20
N GLY A 284 -20.65 -5.41 2.95
CA GLY A 284 -20.04 -4.73 1.80
C GLY A 284 -20.60 -5.22 0.46
N ARG A 285 -20.76 -6.54 0.29
CA ARG A 285 -21.39 -7.12 -0.91
C ARG A 285 -22.86 -6.75 -1.06
N GLN A 286 -23.61 -6.69 0.04
CA GLN A 286 -25.00 -6.23 0.04
C GLN A 286 -25.10 -4.75 -0.35
N LEU A 287 -24.17 -3.90 0.13
CA LEU A 287 -24.09 -2.49 -0.27
C LEU A 287 -23.81 -2.35 -1.77
N VAL A 288 -22.87 -3.11 -2.32
CA VAL A 288 -22.61 -3.13 -3.78
C VAL A 288 -23.85 -3.55 -4.57
N SER A 289 -24.57 -4.58 -4.10
CA SER A 289 -25.81 -5.06 -4.74
C SER A 289 -26.89 -3.98 -4.81
N ARG A 290 -27.01 -3.14 -3.77
CA ARG A 290 -27.93 -1.97 -3.77
C ARG A 290 -27.42 -0.80 -4.63
N LEU A 291 -26.10 -0.63 -4.71
CA LEU A 291 -25.47 0.45 -5.47
C LEU A 291 -25.70 0.31 -6.97
N ILE A 292 -25.59 -0.89 -7.53
CA ILE A 292 -25.65 -1.10 -8.98
C ILE A 292 -26.98 -0.64 -9.61
N PRO A 293 -28.17 -1.02 -9.10
CA PRO A 293 -29.45 -0.52 -9.62
C PRO A 293 -29.57 0.99 -9.55
N PHE A 294 -29.07 1.62 -8.49
CA PHE A 294 -29.06 3.08 -8.36
C PHE A 294 -28.19 3.72 -9.45
N LEU A 295 -26.96 3.21 -9.67
CA LEU A 295 -26.08 3.74 -10.70
C LEU A 295 -26.71 3.62 -12.09
N ARG A 296 -27.33 2.48 -12.41
CA ARG A 296 -28.05 2.28 -13.69
C ARG A 296 -29.18 3.27 -13.90
N ALA A 297 -29.96 3.53 -12.86
CA ALA A 297 -31.15 4.36 -12.95
C ALA A 297 -30.82 5.87 -12.97
N GLU A 298 -29.78 6.27 -12.24
CA GLU A 298 -29.57 7.69 -11.92
C GLU A 298 -28.32 8.28 -12.54
N VAL A 299 -27.28 7.49 -12.82
CA VAL A 299 -25.95 8.01 -13.19
C VAL A 299 -25.71 7.89 -14.70
N PRO A 300 -25.60 9.02 -15.43
CA PRO A 300 -25.29 9.00 -16.86
C PRO A 300 -24.00 8.25 -17.17
N GLY A 301 -24.07 7.34 -18.14
CA GLY A 301 -22.97 6.45 -18.53
C GLY A 301 -22.99 5.09 -17.81
N PHE A 302 -23.86 4.88 -16.83
CA PHE A 302 -23.96 3.61 -16.08
C PHE A 302 -25.24 2.83 -16.42
N GLU A 303 -26.04 3.25 -17.40
CA GLU A 303 -27.33 2.64 -17.73
C GLU A 303 -27.21 1.13 -18.02
N ASN A 304 -26.09 0.73 -18.64
CA ASN A 304 -25.78 -0.65 -19.00
C ASN A 304 -24.79 -1.33 -18.03
N ALA A 305 -24.44 -0.68 -16.92
CA ALA A 305 -23.42 -1.15 -15.99
C ALA A 305 -23.74 -2.58 -15.52
N ARG A 306 -22.78 -3.49 -15.52
CA ARG A 306 -22.93 -4.85 -14.96
C ARG A 306 -21.84 -5.08 -13.95
N LEU A 307 -22.12 -5.86 -12.90
CA LEU A 307 -21.07 -6.32 -11.99
C LEU A 307 -20.10 -7.21 -12.80
N GLY A 308 -18.85 -6.79 -12.92
CA GLY A 308 -17.79 -7.59 -13.49
C GLY A 308 -17.11 -8.42 -12.41
N THR A 309 -16.59 -7.75 -11.39
CA THR A 309 -15.79 -8.38 -10.34
C THR A 309 -16.01 -7.69 -9.00
N LEU A 310 -15.96 -8.46 -7.91
CA LEU A 310 -15.82 -7.93 -6.55
C LEU A 310 -14.35 -8.01 -6.13
N ALA A 311 -13.86 -7.03 -5.38
CA ALA A 311 -12.56 -7.17 -4.71
C ALA A 311 -12.53 -8.45 -3.87
N SER A 312 -11.40 -9.17 -3.93
CA SER A 312 -11.22 -10.47 -3.27
C SER A 312 -11.35 -10.40 -1.74
N TRP A 313 -11.10 -9.21 -1.17
CA TRP A 313 -11.38 -8.89 0.22
C TRP A 313 -11.69 -7.40 0.39
N ILE A 314 -12.33 -7.07 1.50
CA ILE A 314 -12.69 -5.72 1.89
C ILE A 314 -11.44 -4.89 2.25
N GLY A 315 -11.43 -3.63 1.83
CA GLY A 315 -10.34 -2.71 2.14
C GLY A 315 -10.38 -2.25 3.60
N VAL A 316 -9.44 -2.73 4.41
CA VAL A 316 -9.22 -2.29 5.80
C VAL A 316 -8.27 -1.09 5.81
N ARG A 317 -8.76 0.05 6.32
CA ARG A 317 -7.95 1.28 6.44
C ARG A 317 -7.07 1.29 7.68
N GLU A 318 -7.61 0.82 8.79
CA GLU A 318 -7.01 0.96 10.11
C GLU A 318 -7.22 -0.31 10.96
N THR A 319 -6.16 -0.70 11.65
CA THR A 319 -6.12 -1.74 12.70
C THR A 319 -5.36 -1.18 13.90
N TRP A 320 -4.67 -2.00 14.71
CA TRP A 320 -3.66 -1.46 15.62
C TRP A 320 -2.37 -1.12 14.87
N ARG A 321 -1.50 -0.37 15.54
CA ARG A 321 -0.17 0.04 15.09
C ARG A 321 0.89 -0.46 16.07
N VAL A 322 2.06 -0.79 15.56
CA VAL A 322 3.23 -1.14 16.37
C VAL A 322 3.86 0.14 16.92
N ILE A 323 4.39 0.11 18.13
CA ILE A 323 5.11 1.25 18.72
C ILE A 323 6.61 1.05 18.48
N GLY A 324 7.14 1.88 17.60
CA GLY A 324 8.56 1.95 17.29
C GLY A 324 9.32 2.95 18.15
N ASP A 325 10.61 3.10 17.91
CA ASP A 325 11.46 4.04 18.67
C ASP A 325 10.96 5.48 18.56
N TYR A 326 10.38 5.83 17.41
CA TYR A 326 9.63 7.06 17.20
C TYR A 326 8.19 6.78 16.76
N VAL A 327 7.25 7.63 17.18
CA VAL A 327 5.84 7.56 16.77
C VAL A 327 5.54 8.80 15.94
N ILE A 328 5.28 8.63 14.65
CA ILE A 328 4.97 9.74 13.74
C ILE A 328 3.56 10.25 14.04
N THR A 329 3.45 11.54 14.35
CA THR A 329 2.19 12.19 14.75
C THR A 329 1.47 12.83 13.57
N GLY A 330 0.19 13.19 13.77
CA GLY A 330 -0.54 14.02 12.80
C GLY A 330 0.13 15.38 12.57
N ASP A 331 0.73 15.95 13.62
CA ASP A 331 1.44 17.24 13.55
C ASP A 331 2.72 17.12 12.73
N ASP A 332 3.48 16.02 12.85
CA ASP A 332 4.65 15.76 12.01
C ASP A 332 4.28 15.73 10.53
N VAL A 333 3.13 15.13 10.22
CA VAL A 333 2.61 15.04 8.85
C VAL A 333 2.16 16.42 8.35
N ILE A 334 1.33 17.14 9.11
CA ILE A 334 0.79 18.45 8.68
C ILE A 334 1.90 19.50 8.56
N ALA A 335 2.74 19.64 9.58
CA ALA A 335 3.83 20.62 9.59
C ALA A 335 4.98 20.24 8.65
N GLY A 336 5.07 18.95 8.29
CA GLY A 336 6.15 18.38 7.50
C GLY A 336 7.50 18.48 8.20
N ASN A 337 7.58 17.94 9.42
CA ASN A 337 8.79 17.95 10.23
C ASN A 337 9.94 17.22 9.53
N SER A 338 11.17 17.64 9.86
CA SER A 338 12.41 17.08 9.31
C SER A 338 13.16 16.25 10.36
N PHE A 339 13.87 15.22 9.91
CA PHE A 339 14.57 14.24 10.70
C PHE A 339 15.92 13.90 10.05
N ASP A 340 16.98 13.86 10.86
CA ASP A 340 18.33 13.52 10.38
C ASP A 340 18.41 12.08 9.84
N ASP A 341 17.54 11.21 10.34
CA ASP A 341 17.43 9.80 9.93
C ASP A 341 16.27 9.55 8.94
N ALA A 342 15.85 10.55 8.16
CA ALA A 342 14.81 10.40 7.15
C ALA A 342 15.18 9.39 6.06
N ILE A 343 14.27 8.45 5.77
CA ILE A 343 14.47 7.39 4.76
C ILE A 343 13.40 7.38 3.66
N ALA A 344 12.35 8.18 3.80
CA ALA A 344 11.29 8.31 2.82
C ALA A 344 10.55 9.64 3.03
N LEU A 345 9.90 10.10 1.96
CA LEU A 345 8.95 11.20 2.01
C LEU A 345 7.52 10.69 1.87
N GLY A 346 6.61 11.37 2.55
CA GLY A 346 5.19 11.30 2.30
C GLY A 346 4.65 12.62 1.77
N ALA A 347 3.60 12.51 0.94
CA ALA A 347 3.06 13.65 0.22
C ALA A 347 1.54 13.68 0.08
N GLY A 348 0.87 12.57 0.35
CA GLY A 348 -0.58 12.52 0.26
C GLY A 348 -1.24 13.32 1.38
N PRO A 349 -2.49 13.76 1.18
CA PRO A 349 -3.25 14.45 2.21
C PRO A 349 -3.52 13.53 3.41
N LEU A 350 -3.73 14.08 4.60
CA LEU A 350 -4.38 13.34 5.67
C LEU A 350 -5.80 12.99 5.20
N ASP A 351 -6.05 11.70 5.02
CA ASP A 351 -7.33 11.15 4.56
C ASP A 351 -8.00 10.40 5.70
N THR A 352 -8.81 11.12 6.47
CA THR A 352 -9.46 10.61 7.68
C THR A 352 -10.95 10.40 7.44
N HIS A 353 -11.34 9.12 7.39
CA HIS A 353 -12.76 8.74 7.40
C HIS A 353 -13.25 8.58 8.84
N HIS A 354 -14.24 9.38 9.23
CA HIS A 354 -14.71 9.40 10.62
C HIS A 354 -15.42 8.10 11.00
N SER A 355 -15.19 7.59 12.21
CA SER A 355 -15.78 6.31 12.62
C SER A 355 -17.31 6.36 12.80
N ALA A 356 -17.85 7.55 13.10
CA ALA A 356 -19.28 7.79 13.23
C ALA A 356 -19.76 8.75 12.13
N GLY A 357 -20.99 8.53 11.65
CA GLY A 357 -21.63 9.37 10.63
C GLY A 357 -20.97 9.27 9.24
N ALA A 358 -21.22 10.31 8.43
CA ALA A 358 -20.81 10.39 7.02
C ALA A 358 -19.51 11.21 6.80
N GLY A 359 -18.78 11.54 7.87
CA GLY A 359 -17.64 12.46 7.83
C GLY A 359 -16.41 11.94 7.09
N LEU A 360 -15.76 12.86 6.37
CA LEU A 360 -14.46 12.75 5.73
C LEU A 360 -13.73 14.06 5.98
N SER A 361 -12.46 14.00 6.37
CA SER A 361 -11.58 15.17 6.47
C SER A 361 -10.35 14.97 5.61
N LEU A 362 -10.07 15.97 4.76
CA LEU A 362 -8.89 16.03 3.92
C LEU A 362 -8.05 17.25 4.34
N ALA A 363 -6.77 17.03 4.61
CA ALA A 363 -5.82 18.11 4.90
C ALA A 363 -4.52 17.89 4.12
N VAL A 364 -4.08 18.90 3.38
CA VAL A 364 -2.81 18.85 2.64
C VAL A 364 -1.68 19.28 3.57
N PRO A 365 -0.58 18.53 3.66
CA PRO A 365 0.56 18.95 4.46
C PRO A 365 1.25 20.18 3.85
N ASP A 366 1.83 21.04 4.70
CA ASP A 366 2.45 22.30 4.30
C ASP A 366 3.69 22.12 3.41
N ARG A 367 4.34 20.96 3.55
CA ARG A 367 5.48 20.48 2.77
C ARG A 367 5.45 18.94 2.74
N PRO A 368 6.23 18.27 1.87
CA PRO A 368 6.42 16.83 1.98
C PRO A 368 6.96 16.49 3.38
N PHE A 369 6.35 15.53 4.06
CA PHE A 369 6.76 15.14 5.41
C PHE A 369 7.77 13.99 5.36
N GLN A 370 8.72 14.00 6.28
CA GLN A 370 9.76 12.97 6.34
C GLN A 370 9.34 11.79 7.23
N ILE A 371 9.79 10.59 6.87
CA ILE A 371 9.61 9.38 7.65
C ILE A 371 10.99 8.95 8.18
N PRO A 372 11.23 9.04 9.50
CA PRO A 372 12.52 8.67 10.08
C PRO A 372 12.66 7.15 10.20
N TYR A 373 13.88 6.63 10.01
CA TYR A 373 14.18 5.20 10.06
C TYR A 373 13.75 4.56 11.39
N ARG A 374 13.97 5.26 12.49
CA ARG A 374 13.56 4.81 13.83
C ARG A 374 12.04 4.59 14.01
N ALA A 375 11.19 5.11 13.11
CA ALA A 375 9.75 4.79 13.12
C ALA A 375 9.43 3.39 12.59
N LEU A 376 10.34 2.79 11.82
CA LEU A 376 10.21 1.43 11.30
C LEU A 376 10.70 0.38 12.31
N LEU A 377 11.46 0.79 13.34
CA LEU A 377 12.09 -0.10 14.32
C LEU A 377 11.16 -0.30 15.53
N PRO A 378 10.52 -1.49 15.70
CA PRO A 378 9.64 -1.77 16.83
C PRO A 378 10.39 -1.75 18.16
N ARG A 379 9.78 -1.24 19.24
CA ARG A 379 10.36 -1.33 20.59
C ARG A 379 10.31 -2.77 21.10
N ASN A 380 11.23 -3.11 22.01
CA ASN A 380 11.35 -4.40 22.72
C ASN A 380 11.72 -5.62 21.85
N VAL A 381 11.95 -5.43 20.55
CA VAL A 381 12.28 -6.49 19.61
C VAL A 381 13.47 -6.09 18.77
N ASP A 382 14.40 -7.01 18.57
CA ASP A 382 15.50 -6.83 17.63
C ASP A 382 15.43 -7.84 16.47
N GLY A 383 16.13 -7.55 15.37
CA GLY A 383 16.10 -8.37 14.15
C GLY A 383 14.82 -8.22 13.31
N LEU A 384 13.97 -7.23 13.59
CA LEU A 384 12.70 -6.99 12.90
C LEU A 384 12.54 -5.52 12.50
N ILE A 385 12.06 -5.30 11.28
CA ILE A 385 11.66 -3.98 10.75
C ILE A 385 10.17 -4.03 10.42
N THR A 386 9.42 -2.98 10.71
CA THR A 386 8.01 -2.82 10.32
C THR A 386 7.88 -1.82 9.19
N THR A 387 6.91 -2.03 8.29
CA THR A 387 6.64 -1.07 7.20
C THR A 387 5.18 -1.13 6.72
N GLY A 388 4.75 -0.16 5.91
CA GLY A 388 3.36 -0.04 5.47
C GLY A 388 2.41 0.37 6.59
N ARG A 389 1.19 -0.20 6.64
CA ARG A 389 0.15 0.24 7.59
C ARG A 389 0.44 -0.05 9.06
N CYS A 390 1.40 -0.93 9.36
CA CYS A 390 1.77 -1.28 10.73
C CYS A 390 2.93 -0.46 11.31
N VAL A 391 3.50 0.48 10.53
CA VAL A 391 4.57 1.38 10.99
C VAL A 391 4.11 2.24 12.18
N SER A 392 5.08 2.70 12.97
CA SER A 392 4.83 3.46 14.19
C SER A 392 4.33 4.87 13.91
N ALA A 393 3.02 5.07 14.09
CA ALA A 393 2.37 6.36 13.95
C ALA A 393 1.14 6.48 14.87
N THR A 394 0.73 7.72 15.15
CA THR A 394 -0.61 7.97 15.69
C THR A 394 -1.67 7.65 14.62
N ARG A 395 -2.93 7.62 15.03
CA ARG A 395 -4.05 7.39 14.11
C ARG A 395 -4.12 8.45 13.02
N GLU A 396 -3.90 9.71 13.40
CA GLU A 396 -3.87 10.88 12.53
C GLU A 396 -2.67 10.83 11.59
N GLY A 397 -1.47 10.52 12.11
CA GLY A 397 -0.27 10.36 11.28
C GLY A 397 -0.49 9.28 10.22
N MET A 398 -1.03 8.12 10.61
CA MET A 398 -1.30 7.02 9.69
C MET A 398 -2.26 7.40 8.55
N ALA A 399 -3.16 8.37 8.74
CA ALA A 399 -4.05 8.86 7.69
C ALA A 399 -3.30 9.52 6.52
N GLY A 400 -2.11 10.08 6.76
CA GLY A 400 -1.21 10.58 5.71
C GLY A 400 -0.17 9.55 5.24
N LEU A 401 0.26 8.63 6.11
CA LEU A 401 1.32 7.67 5.77
C LEU A 401 0.85 6.52 4.87
N ARG A 402 -0.43 6.10 4.97
CA ARG A 402 -0.94 4.88 4.33
C ARG A 402 -1.15 4.95 2.81
N HIS A 403 -0.79 6.07 2.17
CA HIS A 403 -0.88 6.22 0.72
C HIS A 403 0.13 5.32 0.00
N MET A 404 -0.29 4.71 -1.12
CA MET A 404 0.48 3.63 -1.74
C MET A 404 1.88 4.05 -2.20
N GLY A 405 2.07 5.28 -2.69
CA GLY A 405 3.39 5.84 -2.99
C GLY A 405 4.27 5.89 -1.74
N THR A 406 3.78 6.50 -0.66
CA THR A 406 4.49 6.62 0.62
C THR A 406 4.88 5.26 1.18
N VAL A 407 3.96 4.29 1.21
CA VAL A 407 4.27 2.95 1.76
C VAL A 407 5.21 2.15 0.87
N MET A 408 5.24 2.36 -0.45
CA MET A 408 6.25 1.77 -1.34
C MET A 408 7.64 2.36 -1.06
N ALA A 409 7.75 3.67 -0.83
CA ALA A 409 9.00 4.31 -0.43
C ALA A 409 9.51 3.75 0.92
N MET A 410 8.63 3.65 1.93
CA MET A 410 8.97 2.99 3.21
C MET A 410 9.35 1.52 3.03
N GLY A 411 8.70 0.83 2.10
CA GLY A 411 9.00 -0.57 1.77
C GLY A 411 10.43 -0.69 1.23
N GLN A 412 10.78 0.10 0.21
CA GLN A 412 12.12 0.12 -0.36
C GLN A 412 13.19 0.45 0.70
N ALA A 413 12.93 1.42 1.58
CA ALA A 413 13.81 1.74 2.70
C ALA A 413 13.99 0.56 3.68
N ALA A 414 12.90 -0.10 4.08
CA ALA A 414 12.97 -1.27 4.95
C ALA A 414 13.78 -2.42 4.32
N GLY A 415 13.58 -2.69 3.03
CA GLY A 415 14.32 -3.71 2.30
C GLY A 415 15.81 -3.40 2.18
N THR A 416 16.14 -2.15 1.86
CA THR A 416 17.52 -1.65 1.79
C THR A 416 18.22 -1.80 3.13
N ALA A 417 17.58 -1.37 4.22
CA ALA A 417 18.10 -1.50 5.58
C ALA A 417 18.29 -2.98 5.97
N ALA A 418 17.31 -3.85 5.70
CA ALA A 418 17.43 -5.26 6.03
C ALA A 418 18.59 -5.96 5.29
N ALA A 419 18.81 -5.63 4.01
CA ALA A 419 19.95 -6.15 3.26
C ALA A 419 21.30 -5.69 3.82
N LEU A 420 21.41 -4.39 4.15
CA LEU A 420 22.61 -3.84 4.78
C LEU A 420 22.89 -4.48 6.15
N ALA A 421 21.88 -4.61 7.00
CA ALA A 421 22.00 -5.25 8.31
C ALA A 421 22.47 -6.71 8.19
N ALA A 422 21.80 -7.49 7.34
CA ALA A 422 22.12 -8.89 7.12
C ALA A 422 23.51 -9.12 6.49
N GLY A 423 23.97 -8.19 5.64
CA GLY A 423 25.29 -8.21 5.03
C GLY A 423 26.41 -7.82 6.00
N GLN A 424 26.16 -6.86 6.89
CA GLN A 424 27.11 -6.42 7.92
C GLN A 424 27.12 -7.32 9.16
N GLY A 425 26.13 -8.21 9.31
CA GLY A 425 26.00 -9.07 10.48
C GLY A 425 25.63 -8.29 11.75
N VAL A 426 24.92 -7.17 11.59
CA VAL A 426 24.46 -6.33 12.70
C VAL A 426 22.93 -6.30 12.76
N PRO A 427 22.33 -6.09 13.93
CA PRO A 427 20.88 -5.90 14.01
C PRO A 427 20.45 -4.62 13.25
N PRO A 428 19.21 -4.57 12.73
CA PRO A 428 18.69 -3.39 12.03
C PRO A 428 18.83 -2.07 12.80
N ARG A 429 18.72 -2.13 14.14
CA ARG A 429 18.83 -0.96 15.02
C ARG A 429 20.25 -0.40 15.12
N ALA A 430 21.27 -1.19 14.81
CA ALA A 430 22.67 -0.77 14.84
C ALA A 430 23.15 -0.15 13.52
N LEU A 431 22.31 -0.10 12.49
CA LEU A 431 22.67 0.53 11.22
C LEU A 431 22.74 2.05 11.32
N SER A 432 23.75 2.63 10.65
CA SER A 432 23.78 4.07 10.43
C SER A 432 22.66 4.49 9.45
N PRO A 433 21.83 5.49 9.80
CA PRO A 433 20.88 6.08 8.86
C PRO A 433 21.52 6.59 7.57
N SER A 434 22.76 7.12 7.64
CA SER A 434 23.47 7.64 6.46
C SER A 434 23.72 6.57 5.40
N ALA A 435 24.10 5.35 5.83
CA ALA A 435 24.35 4.24 4.92
C ALA A 435 23.06 3.81 4.18
N ILE A 436 21.91 3.91 4.85
CA ILE A 436 20.60 3.64 4.26
C ILE A 436 20.25 4.73 3.25
N GLN A 437 20.43 6.00 3.61
CA GLN A 437 20.16 7.15 2.74
C GLN A 437 21.02 7.13 1.47
N GLU A 438 22.33 6.88 1.59
CA GLU A 438 23.25 6.76 0.46
C GLU A 438 22.82 5.64 -0.50
N ALA A 439 22.44 4.48 0.05
CA ALA A 439 21.94 3.36 -0.73
C ALA A 439 20.64 3.69 -1.45
N LEU A 440 19.71 4.36 -0.76
CA LEU A 440 18.43 4.78 -1.34
C LEU A 440 18.59 5.76 -2.50
N VAL A 441 19.44 6.79 -2.35
CA VAL A 441 19.71 7.76 -3.42
C VAL A 441 20.33 7.08 -4.63
N ARG A 442 21.33 6.21 -4.42
CA ARG A 442 21.95 5.43 -5.50
C ARG A 442 20.92 4.60 -6.27
N ASP A 443 19.93 4.05 -5.57
CA ASP A 443 18.89 3.19 -6.15
C ASP A 443 17.64 4.00 -6.61
N GLY A 444 17.79 5.32 -6.76
CA GLY A 444 16.80 6.22 -7.37
C GLY A 444 15.61 6.59 -6.47
N ALA A 445 15.66 6.27 -5.17
CA ALA A 445 14.68 6.73 -4.20
C ALA A 445 14.91 8.20 -3.84
N ILE A 446 13.88 8.83 -3.25
CA ILE A 446 13.86 10.24 -2.87
C ILE A 446 13.66 10.32 -1.34
N PRO A 447 14.75 10.25 -0.54
CA PRO A 447 14.63 10.27 0.92
C PRO A 447 14.46 11.69 1.48
N THR A 448 14.81 12.74 0.72
CA THR A 448 14.74 14.14 1.16
C THR A 448 14.04 15.04 0.15
N ALA A 449 13.49 16.17 0.62
CA ALA A 449 12.75 17.11 -0.23
C ALA A 449 13.65 17.86 -1.23
N ALA A 450 14.97 17.90 -1.01
CA ALA A 450 15.93 18.46 -1.95
C ALA A 450 16.00 17.67 -3.26
N ASP A 451 15.64 16.39 -3.21
CA ASP A 451 15.69 15.46 -4.35
C ASP A 451 14.34 15.37 -5.09
N ALA A 452 13.36 16.21 -4.72
CA ALA A 452 12.03 16.19 -5.32
C ALA A 452 12.05 16.68 -6.77
N VAL A 453 11.33 15.98 -7.65
CA VAL A 453 11.35 16.24 -9.11
C VAL A 453 10.05 16.92 -9.55
N PRO A 454 10.08 18.06 -10.27
CA PRO A 454 8.85 18.71 -10.75
C PRO A 454 7.98 17.79 -11.61
N PHE A 455 6.66 17.93 -11.48
CA PHE A 455 5.70 17.24 -12.31
C PHE A 455 5.66 17.88 -13.69
N THR A 456 5.94 17.07 -14.71
CA THR A 456 5.71 17.41 -16.11
C THR A 456 4.45 16.72 -16.57
N ASP A 457 3.39 17.48 -16.79
CA ASP A 457 2.14 16.93 -17.34
C ASP A 457 2.41 16.42 -18.77
N PRO A 458 2.20 15.11 -19.04
CA PRO A 458 2.46 14.53 -20.35
C PRO A 458 1.64 15.20 -21.48
N VAL A 459 0.47 15.79 -21.17
CA VAL A 459 -0.35 16.52 -22.15
C VAL A 459 0.33 17.82 -22.62
N THR A 460 1.05 18.52 -21.75
CA THR A 460 1.81 19.73 -22.12
C THR A 460 3.19 19.41 -22.69
N ALA A 461 3.80 18.27 -22.33
CA ALA A 461 5.08 17.83 -22.91
C ALA A 461 4.95 17.49 -24.41
N ALA A 462 3.84 16.87 -24.82
CA ALA A 462 3.55 16.58 -26.23
C ALA A 462 3.30 17.84 -27.09
N GLN A 463 3.01 18.98 -26.48
CA GLN A 463 2.86 20.28 -27.16
C GLN A 463 4.18 21.07 -27.26
N ARG A 464 5.27 20.56 -26.66
CA ARG A 464 6.60 21.22 -26.65
C ARG A 464 7.62 20.56 -27.59
N THR A 465 7.20 19.70 -28.50
CA THR A 465 8.08 19.30 -29.60
C THR A 465 8.29 20.52 -30.51
N PRO A 466 9.53 21.04 -30.68
CA PRO A 466 9.76 22.15 -31.59
C PRO A 466 9.43 21.68 -33.00
N ALA A 467 8.63 22.47 -33.74
CA ALA A 467 8.53 22.32 -35.18
C ALA A 467 9.97 22.37 -35.73
N THR A 468 10.44 21.25 -36.24
CA THR A 468 11.68 21.20 -37.02
C THR A 468 11.51 22.18 -38.17
N SER A 469 12.32 23.24 -38.16
CA SER A 469 12.49 24.14 -39.29
C SER A 469 13.06 23.35 -40.45
N GLU A 470 12.19 22.91 -41.35
CA GLU A 470 12.61 22.52 -42.70
C GLU A 470 13.13 23.77 -43.42
N GLY A 471 14.28 23.61 -44.06
CA GLY A 471 15.02 24.67 -44.70
C GLY A 471 14.35 25.22 -45.95
N GLY A 472 14.63 26.49 -46.22
CA GLY A 472 14.43 27.11 -47.52
C GLY A 472 15.67 27.92 -47.86
N ALA A 473 16.66 27.26 -48.45
CA ALA A 473 17.67 27.92 -49.26
C ALA A 473 17.11 28.04 -50.68
N ALA A 474 16.94 29.28 -51.14
CA ALA A 474 16.91 29.67 -52.54
C ALA A 474 17.62 31.02 -52.65
#